data_AF-A0A6N3J4D2-F1
#
_entry.id   AF-A0A6N3J4D2-F1
#
_cell.length_a   1.000
_cell.length_b   1.000
_cell.length_c   1.000
_cell.angle_alpha   90.00
_cell.angle_beta   90.00
_cell.angle_gamma   90.00
#
_symmetry.space_group_name_H-M   'P 1'
#
loop_
_entity.id
_entity.type
_entity.pdbx_description
1 polymer ?
#
loop_
_entity_poly.entity_id
_entity_poly.type
_entity_poly.pdbx_seq_one_letter_code
_entity_poly.pdbx_strand_id
1 'polypeptide(L)'
;MRVLLLLSVLLMSFNLSAERILLDELWRVSDVPGEAIYYQEQAATEQNGVLPVQLFYLETDKPVFKGSVKGPNLAESYLVGDFEFFYPDGQLSRKGSGDAQGRYQGTHLHYWEDGTLSGEYHYLNGQLHGEQKSYHTNGQLRDHQHRVNGAELGLSQSYFDNGQLQTRVTYGANGMEGLYESFHSNGQPEQTVNMVAGKREGERLYWTKEGWLFTKEFYIKGKLHGEVLIYQAADVLREIKHYQHDKQVGNQQRFDQLGQLAAQQLYDKDGREIQNITYDDTGKVVSQNDTQYLAKGRMTTEKRFDATGVLTYQYQYDTVKDWSLRQRFTATGELIGREEQLEGHYEGLYIGDGWNGYIRRINYRKGKMHGAYREDNAVVGGFVTGQYHLGVKVGKWVTQNADTTRNEQFNQQGQLNGEQSEIATDGTVMHQAFYKNEKLHGAYLQRGFDKQLQAQGQYVNGQREGQWLLQDESSYSMVKLWHGNYKAGHEVGNWQAFSANGHLLGQMQYDKKGQLQGKSYSFNEDGSLLQSDEYLDNQLHGRLVYYVNGEPSSEYRYQNGQMISE
;
A
#
# COMPACT_ATOMS: atom_id res chain seq x y z
N MET A 1 -67.56 87.43 -68.25
CA MET A 1 -68.03 86.05 -68.50
C MET A 1 -66.89 85.29 -69.18
N ARG A 2 -66.50 84.09 -68.68
CA ARG A 2 -65.35 83.20 -69.05
C ARG A 2 -63.98 83.68 -68.50
N VAL A 3 -63.18 83.02 -67.64
CA VAL A 3 -62.75 81.63 -67.32
C VAL A 3 -61.66 81.06 -68.26
N LEU A 4 -60.59 80.50 -67.63
CA LEU A 4 -59.39 79.74 -68.10
C LEU A 4 -58.17 80.58 -68.57
N LEU A 5 -56.89 80.27 -68.27
CA LEU A 5 -56.22 79.06 -67.76
C LEU A 5 -54.85 79.41 -67.11
N LEU A 6 -54.42 78.59 -66.14
CA LEU A 6 -53.11 78.58 -65.47
C LEU A 6 -51.90 78.40 -66.44
N LEU A 7 -50.72 78.91 -66.06
CA LEU A 7 -49.57 78.04 -65.77
C LEU A 7 -48.46 78.79 -65.00
N SER A 8 -48.20 78.33 -63.79
CA SER A 8 -47.07 78.63 -62.90
C SER A 8 -45.78 78.05 -63.47
N VAL A 9 -44.73 78.88 -63.61
CA VAL A 9 -43.36 78.42 -63.89
C VAL A 9 -42.70 78.03 -62.58
N LEU A 10 -42.57 76.72 -62.37
CA LEU A 10 -41.72 76.09 -61.38
C LEU A 10 -40.34 75.92 -62.02
N LEU A 11 -39.34 76.71 -61.60
CA LEU A 11 -37.95 76.50 -62.00
C LEU A 11 -37.26 75.66 -60.92
N MET A 12 -37.06 74.39 -61.28
CA MET A 12 -36.30 73.37 -60.57
C MET A 12 -34.92 73.89 -60.15
N SER A 13 -34.62 73.79 -58.86
CA SER A 13 -33.26 73.82 -58.33
C SER A 13 -32.53 72.56 -58.77
N PHE A 14 -31.47 72.71 -59.57
CA PHE A 14 -30.48 71.66 -59.76
C PHE A 14 -29.68 71.53 -58.45
N ASN A 15 -29.93 70.48 -57.68
CA ASN A 15 -28.95 70.01 -56.70
C ASN A 15 -27.80 69.39 -57.49
N LEU A 16 -26.65 70.06 -57.54
CA LEU A 16 -25.38 69.42 -57.87
C LEU A 16 -25.16 68.34 -56.79
N SER A 17 -25.35 67.06 -57.14
CA SER A 17 -24.86 65.96 -56.32
C SER A 17 -23.34 66.08 -56.27
N ALA A 18 -22.77 66.27 -55.09
CA ALA A 18 -21.32 66.21 -54.92
C ALA A 18 -20.82 64.84 -55.42
N GLU A 19 -19.73 64.82 -56.19
CA GLU A 19 -19.15 63.60 -56.75
C GLU A 19 -18.47 62.81 -55.61
N ARG A 20 -19.01 61.63 -55.30
CA ARG A 20 -18.49 60.77 -54.21
C ARG A 20 -17.21 60.07 -54.67
N ILE A 21 -16.15 60.18 -53.88
CA ILE A 21 -14.93 59.37 -54.05
C ILE A 21 -15.11 58.09 -53.25
N LEU A 22 -15.18 56.94 -53.92
CA LEU A 22 -15.38 55.63 -53.31
C LEU A 22 -14.06 55.05 -52.77
N LEU A 23 -14.10 54.48 -51.56
CA LEU A 23 -12.92 54.01 -50.82
C LEU A 23 -13.14 52.59 -50.28
N ASP A 24 -12.10 51.76 -50.33
CA ASP A 24 -12.08 50.43 -49.70
C ASP A 24 -11.80 50.48 -48.19
N GLU A 25 -11.67 49.30 -47.55
CA GLU A 25 -11.39 49.16 -46.11
C GLU A 25 -10.08 49.82 -45.64
N LEU A 26 -9.13 50.02 -46.56
CA LEU A 26 -7.83 50.63 -46.31
C LEU A 26 -7.77 52.11 -46.74
N TRP A 27 -8.92 52.71 -47.03
CA TRP A 27 -9.04 54.09 -47.52
C TRP A 27 -8.34 54.33 -48.87
N ARG A 28 -8.21 53.29 -49.70
CA ARG A 28 -7.72 53.41 -51.08
C ARG A 28 -8.90 53.68 -52.01
N VAL A 29 -8.69 54.55 -53.01
CA VAL A 29 -9.70 54.82 -54.04
C VAL A 29 -10.01 53.53 -54.77
N SER A 30 -11.29 53.16 -54.85
CA SER A 30 -11.76 51.99 -55.57
C SER A 30 -12.73 52.40 -56.68
N ASP A 31 -12.42 51.95 -57.90
CA ASP A 31 -13.29 52.12 -59.08
C ASP A 31 -14.35 51.01 -59.18
N VAL A 32 -14.35 50.04 -58.24
CA VAL A 32 -15.25 48.89 -58.20
C VAL A 32 -16.29 49.08 -57.08
N PRO A 33 -17.56 49.40 -57.39
CA PRO A 33 -18.56 49.73 -56.37
C PRO A 33 -18.83 48.62 -55.33
N GLY A 34 -18.58 47.35 -55.67
CA GLY A 34 -18.75 46.21 -54.76
C GLY A 34 -17.63 46.05 -53.73
N GLU A 35 -16.51 46.76 -53.90
CA GLU A 35 -15.35 46.73 -52.98
C GLU A 35 -15.26 48.00 -52.12
N ALA A 36 -16.08 49.01 -52.41
CA ALA A 36 -16.14 50.25 -51.67
C ALA A 36 -16.96 50.11 -50.38
N ILE A 37 -16.38 50.50 -49.26
CA ILE A 37 -17.03 50.48 -47.94
C ILE A 37 -17.27 51.91 -47.44
N TYR A 38 -16.42 52.86 -47.85
CA TYR A 38 -16.49 54.25 -47.45
C TYR A 38 -16.57 55.18 -48.65
N TYR A 39 -16.98 56.43 -48.42
CA TYR A 39 -16.85 57.49 -49.42
C TYR A 39 -16.49 58.84 -48.78
N GLN A 40 -15.98 59.76 -49.60
CA GLN A 40 -15.78 61.18 -49.27
C GLN A 40 -16.57 62.05 -50.27
N GLU A 41 -17.26 63.09 -49.80
CA GLU A 41 -18.12 63.94 -50.66
C GLU A 41 -17.34 64.96 -51.51
N GLN A 42 -16.22 65.48 -50.99
CA GLN A 42 -15.35 66.42 -51.70
C GLN A 42 -13.91 66.26 -51.22
N ALA A 43 -12.94 66.34 -52.14
CA ALA A 43 -11.53 66.39 -51.79
C ALA A 43 -11.26 67.68 -51.00
N ALA A 44 -10.81 67.53 -49.75
CA ALA A 44 -10.41 68.68 -48.95
C ALA A 44 -9.15 69.33 -49.54
N THR A 45 -8.96 70.62 -49.26
CA THR A 45 -7.74 71.31 -49.69
C THR A 45 -6.65 71.13 -48.64
N GLU A 46 -5.52 70.58 -49.07
CA GLU A 46 -4.33 70.43 -48.24
C GLU A 46 -3.79 71.80 -47.79
N GLN A 47 -3.48 71.92 -46.49
CA GLN A 47 -2.85 73.11 -45.91
C GLN A 47 -1.59 72.69 -45.14
N ASN A 48 -0.42 73.18 -45.58
CA ASN A 48 0.87 72.90 -44.95
C ASN A 48 1.20 71.40 -44.76
N GLY A 49 0.84 70.55 -45.73
CA GLY A 49 1.07 69.11 -45.62
C GLY A 49 0.00 68.35 -44.84
N VAL A 50 -1.06 69.01 -44.38
CA VAL A 50 -2.13 68.42 -43.56
C VAL A 50 -3.45 68.53 -44.31
N LEU A 51 -4.16 67.42 -44.42
CA LEU A 51 -5.42 67.30 -45.12
C LEU A 51 -6.55 67.02 -44.11
N PRO A 52 -7.52 67.94 -43.92
CA PRO A 52 -8.71 67.63 -43.14
C PRO A 52 -9.58 66.64 -43.93
N VAL A 53 -10.03 65.55 -43.32
CA VAL A 53 -10.75 64.47 -43.98
C VAL A 53 -11.99 64.12 -43.18
N GLN A 54 -13.11 63.96 -43.89
CA GLN A 54 -14.34 63.37 -43.36
C GLN A 54 -14.79 62.26 -44.30
N LEU A 55 -14.87 61.05 -43.76
CA LEU A 55 -15.27 59.84 -44.49
C LEU A 55 -16.60 59.34 -43.96
N PHE A 56 -17.39 58.72 -44.82
CA PHE A 56 -18.72 58.19 -44.52
C PHE A 56 -18.82 56.71 -44.89
N TYR A 57 -19.59 55.92 -44.14
CA TYR A 57 -19.99 54.58 -44.54
C TYR A 57 -20.88 54.62 -45.77
N LEU A 58 -20.60 53.79 -46.78
CA LEU A 58 -21.39 53.72 -48.00
C LEU A 58 -22.82 53.19 -47.76
N GLU A 59 -22.98 52.28 -46.79
CA GLU A 59 -24.27 51.64 -46.50
C GLU A 59 -25.22 52.54 -45.70
N THR A 60 -24.69 53.33 -44.75
CA THR A 60 -25.52 54.08 -43.80
C THR A 60 -25.50 55.59 -44.02
N ASP A 61 -24.64 56.10 -44.90
CA ASP A 61 -24.34 57.53 -45.11
C ASP A 61 -23.95 58.27 -43.79
N LYS A 62 -23.53 57.54 -42.76
CA LYS A 62 -23.04 58.10 -41.48
C LYS A 62 -21.53 58.26 -41.50
N PRO A 63 -20.94 59.24 -40.76
CA PRO A 63 -19.50 59.38 -40.72
C PRO A 63 -18.84 58.11 -40.17
N VAL A 64 -17.68 57.73 -40.71
CA VAL A 64 -16.76 56.73 -40.12
C VAL A 64 -15.56 57.41 -39.48
N PHE A 65 -15.13 58.54 -40.04
CA PHE A 65 -13.95 59.27 -39.60
C PHE A 65 -14.12 60.76 -39.84
N LYS A 66 -13.61 61.56 -38.91
CA LYS A 66 -13.46 63.01 -39.02
C LYS A 66 -12.17 63.41 -38.33
N GLY A 67 -11.24 64.05 -39.05
CA GLY A 67 -9.98 64.48 -38.47
C GLY A 67 -9.06 65.09 -39.51
N SER A 68 -7.78 65.19 -39.21
CA SER A 68 -6.77 65.58 -40.21
C SER A 68 -5.71 64.49 -40.36
N VAL A 69 -5.23 64.32 -41.59
CA VAL A 69 -4.26 63.30 -41.95
C VAL A 69 -3.08 63.93 -42.68
N LYS A 70 -1.91 63.29 -42.63
CA LYS A 70 -0.70 63.70 -43.33
C LYS A 70 0.02 62.48 -43.90
N GLY A 71 0.32 62.49 -45.20
CA GLY A 71 0.95 61.39 -45.91
C GLY A 71 0.79 61.53 -47.42
N PRO A 72 1.37 60.61 -48.21
CA PRO A 72 1.32 60.69 -49.68
C PRO A 72 -0.07 60.40 -50.26
N ASN A 73 -0.93 59.69 -49.53
CA ASN A 73 -2.32 59.39 -49.88
C ASN A 73 -3.10 59.00 -48.60
N LEU A 74 -4.43 58.89 -48.65
CA LEU A 74 -5.26 58.56 -47.46
C LEU A 74 -4.87 57.24 -46.79
N ALA A 75 -4.54 56.21 -47.56
CA ALA A 75 -4.18 54.88 -47.06
C ALA A 75 -2.81 54.83 -46.35
N GLU A 76 -1.88 55.70 -46.74
CA GLU A 76 -0.54 55.82 -46.17
C GLU A 76 -0.38 57.05 -45.24
N SER A 77 -1.49 57.69 -44.88
CA SER A 77 -1.46 58.87 -44.00
C SER A 77 -1.53 58.51 -42.52
N TYR A 78 -0.92 59.35 -41.70
CA TYR A 78 -1.04 59.31 -40.25
C TYR A 78 -1.91 60.46 -39.74
N LEU A 79 -2.52 60.28 -38.56
CA LEU A 79 -3.44 61.23 -37.93
C LEU A 79 -2.66 62.41 -37.32
N VAL A 80 -3.11 63.65 -37.57
CA VAL A 80 -2.52 64.87 -37.01
C VAL A 80 -3.63 65.74 -36.42
N GLY A 81 -3.41 66.27 -35.22
CA GLY A 81 -4.41 67.03 -34.48
C GLY A 81 -5.56 66.16 -34.01
N ASP A 82 -6.68 66.79 -33.68
CA ASP A 82 -7.87 66.11 -33.15
C ASP A 82 -8.54 65.24 -34.23
N PHE A 83 -8.97 64.05 -33.83
CA PHE A 83 -9.69 63.11 -34.68
C PHE A 83 -10.82 62.39 -33.93
N GLU A 84 -11.80 61.94 -34.69
CA GLU A 84 -13.00 61.21 -34.25
C GLU A 84 -13.26 60.05 -35.23
N PHE A 85 -13.56 58.88 -34.69
CA PHE A 85 -14.02 57.68 -35.41
C PHE A 85 -15.41 57.31 -34.91
N PHE A 86 -16.22 56.74 -35.80
CA PHE A 86 -17.63 56.47 -35.54
C PHE A 86 -18.02 55.05 -35.98
N TYR A 87 -18.96 54.45 -35.27
CA TYR A 87 -19.59 53.17 -35.63
C TYR A 87 -20.55 53.34 -36.83
N PRO A 88 -20.96 52.25 -37.50
CA PRO A 88 -21.91 52.31 -38.62
C PRO A 88 -23.25 52.96 -38.27
N ASP A 89 -23.64 52.96 -37.00
CA ASP A 89 -24.84 53.62 -36.49
C ASP A 89 -24.64 55.12 -36.18
N GLY A 90 -23.44 55.65 -36.41
CA GLY A 90 -23.06 57.05 -36.22
C GLY A 90 -22.67 57.41 -34.79
N GLN A 91 -22.70 56.47 -33.85
CA GLN A 91 -22.19 56.72 -32.51
C GLN A 91 -20.67 56.85 -32.52
N LEU A 92 -20.14 57.72 -31.66
CA LEU A 92 -18.69 57.92 -31.55
C LEU A 92 -18.06 56.61 -31.06
N SER A 93 -17.08 56.09 -31.79
CA SER A 93 -16.30 54.89 -31.41
C SER A 93 -15.04 55.29 -30.65
N ARG A 94 -14.36 56.35 -31.11
CA ARG A 94 -13.13 56.84 -30.48
C ARG A 94 -12.84 58.29 -30.86
N LYS A 95 -12.21 59.05 -29.96
CA LYS A 95 -11.58 60.33 -30.27
C LYS A 95 -10.24 60.50 -29.57
N GLY A 96 -9.38 61.37 -30.10
CA GLY A 96 -8.06 61.64 -29.54
C GLY A 96 -7.30 62.66 -30.39
N SER A 97 -5.98 62.74 -30.19
CA SER A 97 -5.14 63.66 -30.96
C SER A 97 -3.78 63.06 -31.35
N GLY A 98 -3.27 63.44 -32.52
CA GLY A 98 -1.92 63.11 -32.99
C GLY A 98 -1.01 64.33 -33.04
N ASP A 99 0.27 64.17 -32.75
CA ASP A 99 1.28 65.20 -32.99
C ASP A 99 1.61 65.34 -34.49
N ALA A 100 2.49 66.28 -34.84
CA ALA A 100 2.87 66.54 -36.25
C ALA A 100 3.58 65.37 -36.94
N GLN A 101 4.01 64.36 -36.18
CA GLN A 101 4.67 63.13 -36.63
C GLN A 101 3.74 61.92 -36.57
N GLY A 102 2.45 62.10 -36.25
CA GLY A 102 1.46 61.03 -36.19
C GLY A 102 1.46 60.23 -34.90
N ARG A 103 2.22 60.66 -33.89
CA ARG A 103 2.28 59.97 -32.59
C ARG A 103 1.14 60.48 -31.71
N TYR A 104 0.41 59.56 -31.08
CA TYR A 104 -0.69 59.91 -30.20
C TYR A 104 -0.24 60.76 -29.01
N GLN A 105 -1.07 61.73 -28.65
CA GLN A 105 -0.80 62.70 -27.59
C GLN A 105 -2.10 63.04 -26.84
N GLY A 106 -1.98 63.27 -25.52
CA GLY A 106 -3.11 63.66 -24.69
C GLY A 106 -4.09 62.52 -24.44
N THR A 107 -5.33 62.87 -24.11
CA THR A 107 -6.37 61.92 -23.71
C THR A 107 -7.11 61.37 -24.92
N HIS A 108 -7.15 60.05 -25.04
CA HIS A 108 -7.87 59.30 -26.06
C HIS A 108 -9.06 58.60 -25.41
N LEU A 109 -10.26 58.90 -25.88
CA LEU A 109 -11.51 58.35 -25.37
C LEU A 109 -12.06 57.33 -26.35
N HIS A 110 -12.44 56.16 -25.84
CA HIS A 110 -12.99 55.05 -26.59
C HIS A 110 -14.38 54.75 -26.04
N TYR A 111 -15.29 54.28 -26.89
CA TYR A 111 -16.69 54.04 -26.56
C TYR A 111 -17.14 52.68 -27.08
N TRP A 112 -18.11 52.07 -26.41
CA TRP A 112 -18.82 50.89 -26.87
C TRP A 112 -19.86 51.27 -27.96
N GLU A 113 -20.39 50.29 -28.68
CA GLU A 113 -21.42 50.53 -29.72
C GLU A 113 -22.71 51.16 -29.17
N ASP A 114 -23.01 50.99 -27.87
CA ASP A 114 -24.14 51.64 -27.19
C ASP A 114 -23.84 53.10 -26.75
N GLY A 115 -22.66 53.61 -27.07
CA GLY A 115 -22.21 54.98 -26.79
C GLY A 115 -21.66 55.18 -25.38
N THR A 116 -21.65 54.15 -24.54
CA THR A 116 -21.03 54.23 -23.21
C THR A 116 -19.50 54.27 -23.34
N LEU A 117 -18.83 55.02 -22.45
CA LEU A 117 -17.37 55.12 -22.47
C LEU A 117 -16.76 53.75 -22.16
N SER A 118 -15.89 53.25 -23.03
CA SER A 118 -15.18 51.97 -22.87
C SER A 118 -13.76 52.15 -22.34
N GLY A 119 -13.14 53.30 -22.58
CA GLY A 119 -11.83 53.62 -22.03
C GLY A 119 -11.36 55.04 -22.23
N GLU A 120 -10.44 55.43 -21.35
CA GLU A 120 -9.74 56.71 -21.33
C GLU A 120 -8.24 56.41 -21.22
N TYR A 121 -7.51 56.74 -22.28
CA TYR A 121 -6.09 56.43 -22.41
C TYR A 121 -5.27 57.68 -22.61
N HIS A 122 -4.28 57.92 -21.76
CA HIS A 122 -3.38 59.05 -21.87
C HIS A 122 -2.12 58.66 -22.63
N TYR A 123 -1.79 59.41 -23.68
CA TYR A 123 -0.61 59.21 -24.52
C TYR A 123 0.37 60.39 -24.44
N LEU A 124 1.66 60.07 -24.48
CA LEU A 124 2.75 61.03 -24.64
C LEU A 124 3.72 60.47 -25.69
N ASN A 125 3.95 61.22 -26.77
CA ASN A 125 4.83 60.81 -27.88
C ASN A 125 4.54 59.40 -28.43
N GLY A 126 3.26 59.02 -28.50
CA GLY A 126 2.81 57.73 -29.04
C GLY A 126 2.84 56.56 -28.07
N GLN A 127 3.24 56.77 -26.81
CA GLN A 127 3.25 55.76 -25.76
C GLN A 127 2.22 56.07 -24.68
N LEU A 128 1.61 55.04 -24.08
CA LEU A 128 0.74 55.21 -22.92
C LEU A 128 1.54 55.84 -21.76
N HIS A 129 1.05 56.95 -21.24
CA HIS A 129 1.71 57.72 -20.18
C HIS A 129 0.66 58.43 -19.32
N GLY A 130 0.71 58.25 -18.00
CA GLY A 130 -0.29 58.74 -17.07
C GLY A 130 -1.35 57.69 -16.70
N GLU A 131 -2.48 58.16 -16.17
CA GLU A 131 -3.61 57.29 -15.79
C GLU A 131 -4.29 56.67 -17.02
N GLN A 132 -4.64 55.40 -16.91
CA GLN A 132 -5.38 54.66 -17.93
C GLN A 132 -6.60 54.04 -17.26
N LYS A 133 -7.78 54.29 -17.83
CA LYS A 133 -9.06 53.78 -17.30
C LYS A 133 -9.77 53.00 -18.40
N SER A 134 -10.37 51.88 -18.04
CA SER A 134 -11.32 51.19 -18.90
C SER A 134 -12.57 50.84 -18.12
N TYR A 135 -13.68 50.67 -18.82
CA TYR A 135 -15.01 50.55 -18.22
C TYR A 135 -15.75 49.35 -18.79
N HIS A 136 -16.58 48.74 -17.95
CA HIS A 136 -17.54 47.72 -18.34
C HIS A 136 -18.63 48.32 -19.22
N THR A 137 -19.37 47.47 -19.93
CA THR A 137 -20.50 47.91 -20.79
C THR A 137 -21.64 48.56 -19.99
N ASN A 138 -21.70 48.35 -18.68
CA ASN A 138 -22.63 49.05 -17.79
C ASN A 138 -22.13 50.44 -17.31
N GLY A 139 -20.99 50.91 -17.83
CA GLY A 139 -20.37 52.19 -17.50
C GLY A 139 -19.58 52.23 -16.19
N GLN A 140 -19.51 51.12 -15.44
CA GLN A 140 -18.69 51.05 -14.22
C GLN A 140 -17.21 50.88 -14.57
N LEU A 141 -16.33 51.42 -13.74
CA LEU A 141 -14.88 51.28 -13.90
C LEU A 141 -14.52 49.80 -13.87
N ARG A 142 -13.72 49.35 -14.85
CA ARG A 142 -13.21 47.98 -14.97
C ARG A 142 -11.75 47.91 -14.56
N ASP A 143 -10.92 48.78 -15.11
CA ASP A 143 -9.49 48.82 -14.83
C ASP A 143 -9.03 50.26 -14.62
N HIS A 144 -8.12 50.44 -13.67
CA HIS A 144 -7.43 51.70 -13.42
C HIS A 144 -5.95 51.42 -13.13
N GLN A 145 -5.08 51.89 -14.02
CA GLN A 145 -3.64 51.65 -13.95
C GLN A 145 -2.87 52.92 -14.29
N HIS A 146 -1.65 53.04 -13.80
CA HIS A 146 -0.73 54.09 -14.20
C HIS A 146 0.38 53.53 -15.11
N ARG A 147 0.69 54.25 -16.19
CA ARG A 147 1.76 53.88 -17.12
C ARG A 147 2.77 55.00 -17.27
N VAL A 148 4.05 54.64 -17.37
CA VAL A 148 5.14 55.56 -17.67
C VAL A 148 5.91 55.03 -18.87
N ASN A 149 5.83 55.76 -19.99
CA ASN A 149 6.51 55.40 -21.26
C ASN A 149 6.14 53.99 -21.74
N GLY A 150 4.86 53.65 -21.65
CA GLY A 150 4.30 52.34 -22.02
C GLY A 150 4.40 51.26 -20.93
N ALA A 151 5.32 51.38 -19.98
CA ALA A 151 5.46 50.42 -18.89
C ALA A 151 4.43 50.67 -17.78
N GLU A 152 3.89 49.60 -17.19
CA GLU A 152 3.01 49.70 -16.02
C GLU A 152 3.84 50.00 -14.77
N LEU A 153 3.53 51.10 -14.10
CA LEU A 153 4.30 51.57 -12.94
C LEU A 153 3.35 52.27 -11.97
N GLY A 154 3.38 51.86 -10.70
CA GLY A 154 2.47 52.36 -9.67
C GLY A 154 1.27 51.44 -9.44
N LEU A 155 0.22 52.00 -8.86
CA LEU A 155 -0.98 51.26 -8.47
C LEU A 155 -1.79 50.82 -9.70
N SER A 156 -2.21 49.56 -9.69
CA SER A 156 -3.08 48.95 -10.67
C SER A 156 -4.25 48.28 -9.95
N GLN A 157 -5.47 48.57 -10.40
CA GLN A 157 -6.71 48.14 -9.79
C GLN A 157 -7.65 47.62 -10.87
N SER A 158 -8.30 46.48 -10.61
CA SER A 158 -9.41 45.99 -11.43
C SER A 158 -10.67 45.86 -10.59
N TYR A 159 -11.84 45.90 -11.22
CA TYR A 159 -13.14 45.92 -10.58
C TYR A 159 -14.11 44.98 -11.31
N PHE A 160 -14.99 44.34 -10.55
CA PHE A 160 -16.09 43.55 -11.08
C PHE A 160 -17.16 44.44 -11.73
N ASP A 161 -18.03 43.85 -12.55
CA ASP A 161 -19.19 44.50 -13.17
C ASP A 161 -20.23 45.03 -12.16
N ASN A 162 -20.07 44.73 -10.86
CA ASN A 162 -20.89 45.31 -9.79
C ASN A 162 -20.21 46.50 -9.08
N GLY A 163 -19.03 46.90 -9.55
CA GLY A 163 -18.27 48.06 -9.09
C GLY A 163 -17.39 47.77 -7.87
N GLN A 164 -17.40 46.55 -7.35
CA GLN A 164 -16.53 46.15 -6.25
C GLN A 164 -15.10 45.90 -6.75
N LEU A 165 -14.12 46.25 -5.92
CA LEU A 165 -12.71 45.99 -6.20
C LEU A 165 -12.51 44.48 -6.39
N GLN A 166 -11.83 44.10 -7.46
CA GLN A 166 -11.49 42.71 -7.78
C GLN A 166 -10.03 42.43 -7.47
N THR A 167 -9.12 43.28 -7.94
CA THR A 167 -7.68 43.16 -7.64
C THR A 167 -7.05 44.51 -7.36
N ARG A 168 -5.99 44.50 -6.54
CA ARG A 168 -5.11 45.65 -6.31
C ARG A 168 -3.67 45.18 -6.18
N VAL A 169 -2.78 45.83 -6.93
CA VAL A 169 -1.33 45.55 -6.91
C VAL A 169 -0.53 46.80 -7.27
N THR A 170 0.70 46.89 -6.79
CA THR A 170 1.63 47.94 -7.23
C THR A 170 2.69 47.34 -8.16
N TYR A 171 3.01 48.03 -9.25
CA TYR A 171 4.10 47.68 -10.15
C TYR A 171 5.28 48.62 -9.92
N GLY A 172 6.45 48.05 -9.63
CA GLY A 172 7.73 48.75 -9.60
C GLY A 172 8.54 48.49 -10.88
N ALA A 173 9.79 48.94 -10.88
CA ALA A 173 10.68 48.80 -12.03
C ALA A 173 10.95 47.33 -12.43
N ASN A 174 10.81 46.39 -11.49
CA ASN A 174 11.10 44.96 -11.68
C ASN A 174 9.83 44.08 -11.70
N GLY A 175 8.66 44.67 -11.96
CA GLY A 175 7.37 43.97 -11.95
C GLY A 175 6.56 44.24 -10.68
N MET A 176 5.71 43.29 -10.28
CA MET A 176 4.87 43.46 -9.09
C MET A 176 5.71 43.63 -7.81
N GLU A 177 5.37 44.63 -7.01
CA GLU A 177 6.00 44.97 -5.73
C GLU A 177 4.94 45.35 -4.69
N GLY A 178 5.19 44.99 -3.43
CA GLY A 178 4.27 45.26 -2.32
C GLY A 178 3.10 44.29 -2.25
N LEU A 179 2.04 44.69 -1.55
CA LEU A 179 0.88 43.84 -1.29
C LEU A 179 0.03 43.66 -2.56
N TYR A 180 -0.15 42.40 -2.96
CA TYR A 180 -1.16 41.98 -3.91
C TYR A 180 -2.40 41.52 -3.14
N GLU A 181 -3.56 42.01 -3.55
CA GLU A 181 -4.87 41.65 -2.99
C GLU A 181 -5.82 41.28 -4.12
N SER A 182 -6.61 40.21 -3.93
CA SER A 182 -7.83 39.99 -4.69
C SER A 182 -9.02 39.76 -3.77
N PHE A 183 -10.20 40.04 -4.29
CA PHE A 183 -11.46 40.03 -3.57
C PHE A 183 -12.50 39.22 -4.35
N HIS A 184 -13.43 38.63 -3.62
CA HIS A 184 -14.62 38.01 -4.19
C HIS A 184 -15.59 39.08 -4.70
N SER A 185 -16.49 38.68 -5.59
CA SER A 185 -17.55 39.55 -6.14
C SER A 185 -18.59 40.03 -5.13
N ASN A 186 -18.44 39.71 -3.85
CA ASN A 186 -19.23 40.25 -2.74
C ASN A 186 -18.42 41.26 -1.88
N GLY A 187 -17.17 41.54 -2.26
CA GLY A 187 -16.26 42.48 -1.61
C GLY A 187 -15.43 41.88 -0.48
N GLN A 188 -15.63 40.60 -0.13
CA GLN A 188 -14.79 39.91 0.85
C GLN A 188 -13.40 39.63 0.28
N PRO A 189 -12.33 39.64 1.10
CA PRO A 189 -11.01 39.22 0.65
C PRO A 189 -11.06 37.81 0.05
N GLU A 190 -10.32 37.58 -1.03
CA GLU A 190 -10.11 36.26 -1.62
C GLU A 190 -8.69 35.77 -1.34
N GLN A 191 -7.70 36.64 -1.54
CA GLN A 191 -6.31 36.37 -1.18
C GLN A 191 -5.50 37.63 -0.97
N THR A 192 -4.45 37.50 -0.15
CA THR A 192 -3.40 38.51 0.01
C THR A 192 -2.04 37.83 -0.05
N VAL A 193 -1.05 38.51 -0.65
CA VAL A 193 0.35 38.09 -0.64
C VAL A 193 1.26 39.28 -0.92
N ASN A 194 2.41 39.35 -0.27
CA ASN A 194 3.40 40.37 -0.60
C ASN A 194 4.29 39.92 -1.77
N MET A 195 4.64 40.86 -2.66
CA MET A 195 5.40 40.64 -3.88
C MET A 195 6.70 41.44 -3.82
N VAL A 196 7.83 40.82 -4.16
CA VAL A 196 9.15 41.45 -4.25
C VAL A 196 9.78 41.05 -5.58
N ALA A 197 10.02 42.04 -6.45
CA ALA A 197 10.55 41.84 -7.81
C ALA A 197 9.78 40.75 -8.60
N GLY A 198 8.44 40.81 -8.56
CA GLY A 198 7.55 39.88 -9.24
C GLY A 198 7.41 38.51 -8.60
N LYS A 199 8.02 38.25 -7.43
CA LYS A 199 7.94 36.97 -6.72
C LYS A 199 7.22 37.10 -5.39
N ARG A 200 6.49 36.05 -5.00
CA ARG A 200 5.83 35.98 -3.68
C ARG A 200 6.86 35.98 -2.55
N GLU A 201 6.60 36.75 -1.51
CA GLU A 201 7.45 36.89 -0.33
C GLU A 201 6.57 37.06 0.92
N GLY A 202 6.86 36.29 1.97
CA GLY A 202 6.13 36.34 3.23
C GLY A 202 4.80 35.58 3.21
N GLU A 203 3.90 35.98 4.11
CA GLU A 203 2.62 35.32 4.33
C GLU A 203 1.67 35.50 3.14
N ARG A 204 0.97 34.42 2.81
CA ARG A 204 -0.13 34.41 1.86
C ARG A 204 -1.37 33.81 2.50
N LEU A 205 -2.49 34.50 2.38
CA LEU A 205 -3.75 34.12 3.00
C LEU A 205 -4.81 33.93 1.92
N TYR A 206 -5.74 33.02 2.16
CA TYR A 206 -6.87 32.72 1.28
C TYR A 206 -8.16 32.58 2.07
N TRP A 207 -9.21 33.26 1.60
CA TRP A 207 -10.53 33.26 2.24
C TRP A 207 -11.62 32.80 1.28
N THR A 208 -12.66 32.20 1.85
CA THR A 208 -13.86 31.80 1.12
C THR A 208 -14.76 33.00 0.85
N LYS A 209 -15.78 32.82 0.00
CA LYS A 209 -16.81 33.84 -0.23
C LYS A 209 -17.59 34.17 1.05
N GLU A 210 -17.67 33.22 1.98
CA GLU A 210 -18.31 33.38 3.30
C GLU A 210 -17.41 34.11 4.30
N GLY A 211 -16.15 34.41 3.95
CA GLY A 211 -15.25 35.29 4.71
C GLY A 211 -14.33 34.58 5.70
N TRP A 212 -14.36 33.25 5.79
CA TRP A 212 -13.45 32.50 6.67
C TRP A 212 -12.18 32.07 5.93
N LEU A 213 -11.06 32.05 6.66
CA LEU A 213 -9.74 31.68 6.15
C LEU A 213 -9.67 30.17 5.90
N PHE A 214 -9.36 29.74 4.67
CA PHE A 214 -9.25 28.30 4.35
C PHE A 214 -7.82 27.84 4.09
N THR A 215 -6.89 28.74 3.76
CA THR A 215 -5.46 28.42 3.63
C THR A 215 -4.57 29.58 4.06
N LYS A 216 -3.51 29.27 4.81
CA LYS A 216 -2.40 30.17 5.13
C LYS A 216 -1.08 29.54 4.70
N GLU A 217 -0.30 30.24 3.92
CA GLU A 217 0.98 29.82 3.35
C GLU A 217 2.06 30.86 3.65
N PHE A 218 3.33 30.50 3.43
CA PHE A 218 4.44 31.44 3.54
C PHE A 218 5.46 31.18 2.44
N TYR A 219 6.03 32.25 1.86
CA TYR A 219 6.94 32.18 0.71
C TYR A 219 8.26 32.90 1.00
N ILE A 220 9.36 32.36 0.48
CA ILE A 220 10.67 33.03 0.42
C ILE A 220 11.15 32.99 -1.03
N LYS A 221 11.34 34.15 -1.65
CA LYS A 221 11.80 34.33 -3.04
C LYS A 221 10.98 33.52 -4.05
N GLY A 222 9.67 33.49 -3.86
CA GLY A 222 8.71 32.79 -4.72
C GLY A 222 8.54 31.30 -4.44
N LYS A 223 9.23 30.74 -3.43
CA LYS A 223 9.13 29.32 -3.05
C LYS A 223 8.41 29.15 -1.72
N LEU A 224 7.53 28.15 -1.64
CA LEU A 224 6.79 27.81 -0.43
C LEU A 224 7.76 27.38 0.68
N HIS A 225 7.62 27.95 1.87
CA HIS A 225 8.56 27.79 2.96
C HIS A 225 7.86 27.99 4.31
N GLY A 226 8.18 27.18 5.30
CA GLY A 226 7.59 27.24 6.63
C GLY A 226 6.27 26.47 6.73
N GLU A 227 5.43 26.89 7.65
CA GLU A 227 4.17 26.25 7.98
C GLU A 227 3.06 26.66 7.00
N VAL A 228 2.27 25.68 6.58
CA VAL A 228 1.05 25.83 5.79
C VAL A 228 -0.12 25.28 6.60
N LEU A 229 -1.11 26.13 6.87
CA LEU A 229 -2.32 25.78 7.60
C LEU A 229 -3.49 25.70 6.62
N ILE A 230 -4.23 24.59 6.66
CA ILE A 230 -5.40 24.36 5.81
C ILE A 230 -6.59 24.12 6.74
N TYR A 231 -7.67 24.86 6.54
CA TYR A 231 -8.88 24.80 7.35
C TYR A 231 -10.03 24.19 6.53
N GLN A 232 -10.95 23.48 7.22
CA GLN A 232 -12.15 22.87 6.61
C GLN A 232 -13.45 23.59 6.96
N ALA A 233 -13.42 24.44 7.98
CA ALA A 233 -14.47 25.38 8.34
C ALA A 233 -13.83 26.55 9.12
N ALA A 234 -14.63 27.56 9.47
CA ALA A 234 -14.16 28.68 10.28
C ALA A 234 -13.45 28.19 11.56
N ASP A 235 -12.17 28.49 11.68
CA ASP A 235 -11.26 28.08 12.76
C ASP A 235 -11.15 26.56 13.01
N VAL A 236 -11.64 25.72 12.09
CA VAL A 236 -11.49 24.26 12.17
C VAL A 236 -10.34 23.82 11.27
N LEU A 237 -9.20 23.52 11.88
CA LEU A 237 -8.00 23.09 11.19
C LEU A 237 -8.18 21.67 10.62
N ARG A 238 -7.73 21.47 9.39
CA ARG A 238 -7.74 20.19 8.69
C ARG A 238 -6.32 19.63 8.58
N GLU A 239 -5.36 20.46 8.18
CA GLU A 239 -3.98 20.04 7.96
C GLU A 239 -2.98 21.11 8.38
N ILE A 240 -1.87 20.69 8.99
CA ILE A 240 -0.64 21.47 9.17
C ILE A 240 0.43 20.80 8.31
N LYS A 241 1.05 21.57 7.43
CA LYS A 241 2.16 21.10 6.59
C LYS A 241 3.38 21.98 6.76
N HIS A 242 4.56 21.42 6.55
CA HIS A 242 5.83 22.10 6.68
C HIS A 242 6.64 21.95 5.40
N TYR A 243 7.12 23.07 4.87
CA TYR A 243 7.87 23.15 3.63
C TYR A 243 9.23 23.83 3.80
N GLN A 244 10.20 23.42 3.01
CA GLN A 244 11.46 24.12 2.85
C GLN A 244 11.77 24.23 1.35
N HIS A 245 11.55 25.42 0.78
CA HIS A 245 11.75 25.70 -0.64
C HIS A 245 11.00 24.71 -1.56
N ASP A 246 9.67 24.71 -1.44
CA ASP A 246 8.69 23.89 -2.19
C ASP A 246 8.68 22.38 -1.83
N LYS A 247 9.60 21.93 -0.98
CA LYS A 247 9.72 20.53 -0.56
C LYS A 247 9.09 20.32 0.81
N GLN A 248 8.22 19.33 0.96
CA GLN A 248 7.69 18.93 2.27
C GLN A 248 8.79 18.37 3.16
N VAL A 249 8.90 18.88 4.39
CA VAL A 249 9.90 18.47 5.37
C VAL A 249 9.28 18.48 6.76
N GLY A 250 9.81 17.73 7.72
CA GLY A 250 9.31 17.76 9.09
C GLY A 250 7.93 17.14 9.25
N ASN A 251 7.24 17.49 10.33
CA ASN A 251 5.99 16.85 10.75
C ASN A 251 4.78 17.48 10.05
N GLN A 252 3.98 16.65 9.38
CA GLN A 252 2.69 17.02 8.82
C GLN A 252 1.60 16.43 9.71
N GLN A 253 0.54 17.18 9.98
CA GLN A 253 -0.55 16.76 10.86
C GLN A 253 -1.88 16.88 10.13
N ARG A 254 -2.76 15.90 10.30
CA ARG A 254 -4.14 15.93 9.79
C ARG A 254 -5.11 15.74 10.93
N PHE A 255 -6.17 16.53 10.93
CA PHE A 255 -7.22 16.53 11.94
C PHE A 255 -8.55 16.09 11.32
N ASP A 256 -9.43 15.52 12.13
CA ASP A 256 -10.79 15.15 11.73
C ASP A 256 -11.77 16.34 11.84
N GLN A 257 -13.08 16.09 11.62
CA GLN A 257 -14.13 17.11 11.71
C GLN A 257 -14.35 17.67 13.13
N LEU A 258 -13.92 16.95 14.16
CA LEU A 258 -14.01 17.35 15.56
C LEU A 258 -12.72 18.08 16.03
N GLY A 259 -11.72 18.22 15.16
CA GLY A 259 -10.43 18.82 15.48
C GLY A 259 -9.46 17.88 16.19
N GLN A 260 -9.75 16.57 16.22
CA GLN A 260 -8.85 15.58 16.81
C GLN A 260 -7.79 15.14 15.80
N LEU A 261 -6.59 14.86 16.28
CA LEU A 261 -5.47 14.44 15.44
C LEU A 261 -5.75 13.05 14.85
N ALA A 262 -5.94 12.97 13.53
CA ALA A 262 -6.27 11.74 12.83
C ALA A 262 -5.03 11.05 12.23
N ALA A 263 -4.00 11.83 11.86
CA ALA A 263 -2.73 11.28 11.36
C ALA A 263 -1.55 12.24 11.51
N GLN A 264 -0.34 11.68 11.56
CA GLN A 264 0.92 12.41 11.48
C GLN A 264 1.86 11.75 10.45
N GLN A 265 2.57 12.55 9.67
CA GLN A 265 3.59 12.10 8.72
C GLN A 265 4.88 12.88 8.91
N LEU A 266 6.02 12.20 9.04
CA LEU A 266 7.33 12.85 9.17
C LEU A 266 8.13 12.70 7.88
N TYR A 267 8.63 13.82 7.36
CA TYR A 267 9.48 13.87 6.17
C TYR A 267 10.90 14.29 6.53
N ASP A 268 11.89 13.67 5.89
CA ASP A 268 13.30 14.09 6.02
C ASP A 268 13.60 15.38 5.22
N LYS A 269 14.83 15.89 5.34
CA LYS A 269 15.29 17.09 4.60
C LYS A 269 15.24 16.94 3.07
N ASP A 270 15.19 15.71 2.58
CA ASP A 270 15.19 15.40 1.16
C ASP A 270 13.76 15.21 0.62
N GLY A 271 12.75 15.28 1.49
CA GLY A 271 11.33 15.23 1.15
C GLY A 271 10.79 13.81 1.07
N ARG A 272 11.46 12.86 1.72
CA ARG A 272 11.03 11.47 1.78
C ARG A 272 10.30 11.22 3.10
N GLU A 273 9.15 10.56 3.04
CA GLU A 273 8.42 10.13 4.23
C GLU A 273 9.24 9.07 4.99
N ILE A 274 9.50 9.31 6.26
CA ILE A 274 10.23 8.43 7.19
C ILE A 274 9.34 7.89 8.31
N GLN A 275 8.16 8.46 8.53
CA GLN A 275 7.18 7.96 9.49
C GLN A 275 5.76 8.34 9.08
N ASN A 276 4.80 7.46 9.33
CA ASN A 276 3.37 7.73 9.22
C ASN A 276 2.63 7.06 10.39
N ILE A 277 1.84 7.82 11.14
CA ILE A 277 1.07 7.39 12.31
C ILE A 277 -0.41 7.72 12.07
N THR A 278 -1.31 6.79 12.34
CA THR A 278 -2.76 7.00 12.29
C THR A 278 -3.38 6.81 13.67
N TYR A 279 -4.40 7.60 13.98
CA TYR A 279 -5.08 7.58 15.27
C TYR A 279 -6.56 7.18 15.11
N ASP A 280 -7.15 6.67 16.19
CA ASP A 280 -8.61 6.49 16.31
C ASP A 280 -9.28 7.78 16.82
N ASP A 281 -10.61 7.73 16.96
CA ASP A 281 -11.48 8.82 17.45
C ASP A 281 -11.33 9.09 18.97
N THR A 282 -10.44 8.37 19.65
CA THR A 282 -10.04 8.64 21.03
C THR A 282 -8.62 9.20 21.12
N GLY A 283 -7.94 9.36 19.99
CA GLY A 283 -6.56 9.83 19.90
C GLY A 283 -5.50 8.76 20.20
N LYS A 284 -5.85 7.47 20.20
CA LYS A 284 -4.88 6.37 20.34
C LYS A 284 -4.32 5.97 18.99
N VAL A 285 -3.05 5.55 18.99
CA VAL A 285 -2.38 5.08 17.77
C VAL A 285 -2.99 3.76 17.33
N VAL A 286 -3.43 3.68 16.07
CA VAL A 286 -3.94 2.47 15.41
C VAL A 286 -2.83 1.79 14.61
N SER A 287 -2.02 2.60 13.90
CA SER A 287 -0.92 2.09 13.09
C SER A 287 0.23 3.08 13.05
N GLN A 288 1.45 2.54 12.92
CA GLN A 288 2.68 3.30 12.73
C GLN A 288 3.53 2.59 11.68
N ASN A 289 3.99 3.33 10.67
CA ASN A 289 4.92 2.86 9.65
C ASN A 289 6.18 3.73 9.71
N ASP A 290 7.32 3.14 10.02
CA ASP A 290 8.63 3.79 10.02
C ASP A 290 9.45 3.34 8.80
N THR A 291 10.11 4.27 8.11
CA THR A 291 11.00 3.99 6.98
C THR A 291 12.38 4.56 7.21
N GLN A 292 13.40 3.70 7.18
CA GLN A 292 14.80 4.06 7.16
C GLN A 292 15.37 3.88 5.76
N TYR A 293 15.73 4.97 5.08
CA TYR A 293 16.40 4.92 3.78
C TYR A 293 17.88 4.54 3.95
N LEU A 294 18.32 3.53 3.21
CA LEU A 294 19.69 3.01 3.17
C LEU A 294 20.38 3.46 1.87
N ALA A 295 21.70 3.26 1.77
CA ALA A 295 22.46 3.61 0.56
C ALA A 295 21.95 2.92 -0.73
N LYS A 296 21.38 1.70 -0.62
CA LYS A 296 20.88 0.92 -1.76
C LYS A 296 19.47 0.34 -1.53
N GLY A 297 18.60 1.05 -0.83
CA GLY A 297 17.25 0.57 -0.53
C GLY A 297 16.66 1.24 0.70
N ARG A 298 15.80 0.50 1.41
CA ARG A 298 15.18 0.93 2.66
C ARG A 298 14.87 -0.26 3.58
N MET A 299 14.78 0.03 4.87
CA MET A 299 14.17 -0.81 5.87
C MET A 299 12.85 -0.18 6.32
N THR A 300 11.78 -0.95 6.40
CA THR A 300 10.46 -0.49 6.87
C THR A 300 10.04 -1.27 8.11
N THR A 301 9.35 -0.62 9.04
CA THR A 301 8.70 -1.26 10.19
C THR A 301 7.26 -0.81 10.27
N GLU A 302 6.32 -1.72 10.08
CA GLU A 302 4.89 -1.52 10.32
C GLU A 302 4.53 -2.05 11.72
N LYS A 303 3.74 -1.29 12.46
CA LYS A 303 3.15 -1.67 13.75
C LYS A 303 1.66 -1.37 13.73
N ARG A 304 0.85 -2.27 14.29
CA ARG A 304 -0.58 -2.07 14.51
C ARG A 304 -0.94 -2.34 15.96
N PHE A 305 -1.88 -1.57 16.47
CA PHE A 305 -2.30 -1.61 17.87
C PHE A 305 -3.80 -1.85 17.96
N ASP A 306 -4.24 -2.43 19.06
CA ASP A 306 -5.68 -2.51 19.38
C ASP A 306 -6.20 -1.21 20.03
N ALA A 307 -7.51 -1.15 20.29
CA ALA A 307 -8.17 0.00 20.91
C ALA A 307 -7.68 0.30 22.36
N THR A 308 -6.95 -0.61 22.99
CA THR A 308 -6.33 -0.37 24.30
C THR A 308 -4.93 0.25 24.16
N GLY A 309 -4.32 0.17 22.97
CA GLY A 309 -2.96 0.62 22.68
C GLY A 309 -1.92 -0.50 22.73
N VAL A 310 -2.34 -1.77 22.82
CA VAL A 310 -1.42 -2.91 22.85
C VAL A 310 -1.02 -3.27 21.41
N LEU A 311 0.29 -3.50 21.20
CA LEU A 311 0.83 -3.93 19.91
C LEU A 311 0.28 -5.32 19.55
N THR A 312 -0.40 -5.45 18.42
CA THR A 312 -0.99 -6.72 17.96
C THR A 312 -0.25 -7.28 16.75
N TYR A 313 0.45 -6.44 16.00
CA TYR A 313 1.18 -6.82 14.80
C TYR A 313 2.43 -5.97 14.60
N GLN A 314 3.53 -6.60 14.21
CA GLN A 314 4.73 -5.93 13.74
C GLN A 314 5.27 -6.61 12.49
N TYR A 315 5.64 -5.84 11.48
CA TYR A 315 6.29 -6.34 10.28
C TYR A 315 7.49 -5.48 9.90
N GLN A 316 8.65 -6.11 9.82
CA GLN A 316 9.90 -5.48 9.41
C GLN A 316 10.33 -6.05 8.07
N TYR A 317 10.85 -5.20 7.19
CA TYR A 317 11.33 -5.60 5.87
C TYR A 317 12.56 -4.78 5.47
N ASP A 318 13.64 -5.45 5.09
CA ASP A 318 14.89 -4.88 4.59
C ASP A 318 15.05 -5.28 3.12
N THR A 319 14.84 -4.30 2.24
CA THR A 319 14.95 -4.50 0.78
C THR A 319 16.35 -4.85 0.29
N VAL A 320 17.40 -4.51 1.06
CA VAL A 320 18.79 -4.77 0.67
C VAL A 320 19.18 -6.20 0.97
N LYS A 321 18.68 -6.75 2.08
CA LYS A 321 18.96 -8.11 2.51
C LYS A 321 17.95 -9.14 2.03
N ASP A 322 16.86 -8.70 1.40
CA ASP A 322 15.65 -9.51 1.18
C ASP A 322 15.23 -10.25 2.46
N TRP A 323 15.21 -9.49 3.56
CA TRP A 323 14.92 -10.01 4.89
C TRP A 323 13.60 -9.47 5.40
N SER A 324 12.78 -10.33 6.00
CA SER A 324 11.54 -9.92 6.65
C SER A 324 11.33 -10.62 7.98
N LEU A 325 10.68 -9.93 8.91
CA LEU A 325 10.24 -10.46 10.20
C LEU A 325 8.81 -10.01 10.47
N ARG A 326 7.89 -10.97 10.55
CA ARG A 326 6.49 -10.78 10.90
C ARG A 326 6.22 -11.31 12.29
N GLN A 327 5.51 -10.55 13.12
CA GLN A 327 5.13 -10.92 14.47
C GLN A 327 3.65 -10.61 14.74
N ARG A 328 2.97 -11.49 15.46
CA ARG A 328 1.58 -11.33 15.93
C ARG A 328 1.53 -11.53 17.44
N PHE A 329 0.73 -10.71 18.11
CA PHE A 329 0.63 -10.70 19.57
C PHE A 329 -0.83 -10.81 20.03
N THR A 330 -1.06 -11.35 21.23
CA THR A 330 -2.36 -11.29 21.91
C THR A 330 -2.67 -9.88 22.41
N ALA A 331 -3.90 -9.65 22.86
CA ALA A 331 -4.28 -8.42 23.56
C ALA A 331 -3.54 -8.21 24.91
N THR A 332 -2.89 -9.25 25.45
CA THR A 332 -2.01 -9.16 26.63
C THR A 332 -0.53 -8.92 26.26
N GLY A 333 -0.21 -8.86 24.97
CA GLY A 333 1.15 -8.64 24.45
C GLY A 333 1.99 -9.92 24.28
N GLU A 334 1.40 -11.10 24.41
CA GLU A 334 2.12 -12.38 24.25
C GLU A 334 2.34 -12.71 22.77
N LEU A 335 3.56 -13.12 22.41
CA LEU A 335 3.90 -13.48 21.03
C LEU A 335 3.28 -14.82 20.63
N ILE A 336 2.32 -14.77 19.69
CA ILE A 336 1.58 -15.95 19.19
C ILE A 336 1.94 -16.33 17.76
N GLY A 337 2.58 -15.42 17.02
CA GLY A 337 3.06 -15.71 15.67
C GLY A 337 4.39 -15.03 15.41
N ARG A 338 5.32 -15.73 14.76
CA ARG A 338 6.62 -15.22 14.33
C ARG A 338 7.02 -15.91 13.04
N GLU A 339 7.34 -15.15 12.02
CA GLU A 339 7.90 -15.66 10.77
C GLU A 339 9.06 -14.79 10.36
N GLU A 340 10.23 -15.39 10.17
CA GLU A 340 11.41 -14.70 9.67
C GLU A 340 11.87 -15.36 8.38
N GLN A 341 12.13 -14.54 7.38
CA GLN A 341 12.61 -14.98 6.07
C GLN A 341 13.84 -14.18 5.66
N LEU A 342 14.78 -14.85 5.02
CA LEU A 342 15.96 -14.29 4.40
C LEU A 342 16.10 -14.89 2.99
N GLU A 343 16.16 -14.04 1.97
CA GLU A 343 16.25 -14.46 0.57
C GLU A 343 15.13 -15.44 0.16
N GLY A 344 13.90 -15.20 0.65
CA GLY A 344 12.72 -16.04 0.42
C GLY A 344 12.68 -17.37 1.18
N HIS A 345 13.63 -17.64 2.08
CA HIS A 345 13.68 -18.88 2.87
C HIS A 345 13.45 -18.60 4.37
N TYR A 346 12.77 -19.51 5.07
CA TYR A 346 12.66 -19.43 6.52
C TYR A 346 14.03 -19.45 7.20
N GLU A 347 14.22 -18.55 8.15
CA GLU A 347 15.43 -18.40 8.96
C GLU A 347 15.03 -18.11 10.41
N GLY A 348 15.78 -18.60 11.40
CA GLY A 348 15.48 -18.35 12.81
C GLY A 348 14.19 -18.99 13.31
N LEU A 349 13.59 -18.42 14.35
CA LEU A 349 12.42 -18.99 15.03
C LEU A 349 11.11 -18.73 14.26
N TYR A 350 10.41 -19.80 13.90
CA TYR A 350 9.03 -19.78 13.45
C TYR A 350 8.10 -20.10 14.62
N ILE A 351 7.05 -19.29 14.79
CA ILE A 351 5.92 -19.56 15.68
C ILE A 351 4.64 -19.47 14.85
N GLY A 352 3.84 -20.52 14.84
CA GLY A 352 2.60 -20.54 14.07
C GLY A 352 1.56 -21.50 14.63
N ASP A 353 0.32 -21.24 14.23
CA ASP A 353 -0.83 -22.08 14.52
C ASP A 353 -0.72 -23.37 13.69
N GLY A 354 -0.59 -24.51 14.38
CA GLY A 354 -0.77 -25.83 13.79
C GLY A 354 -2.25 -26.15 13.59
N TRP A 355 -2.53 -27.31 13.00
CA TRP A 355 -3.91 -27.83 12.93
C TRP A 355 -4.49 -28.04 14.33
N ASN A 356 -5.79 -27.78 14.53
CA ASN A 356 -6.52 -28.08 15.78
C ASN A 356 -5.98 -27.43 17.06
N GLY A 357 -5.47 -26.19 16.99
CA GLY A 357 -5.09 -25.42 18.19
C GLY A 357 -3.69 -25.72 18.74
N TYR A 358 -2.85 -26.41 17.97
CA TYR A 358 -1.44 -26.62 18.34
C TYR A 358 -0.62 -25.35 18.12
N ILE A 359 0.35 -25.07 18.99
CA ILE A 359 1.33 -23.99 18.77
C ILE A 359 2.68 -24.64 18.44
N ARG A 360 3.21 -24.35 17.26
CA ARG A 360 4.51 -24.85 16.80
C ARG A 360 5.59 -23.80 16.98
N ARG A 361 6.73 -24.20 17.52
CA ARG A 361 7.96 -23.42 17.65
C ARG A 361 9.08 -24.19 16.95
N ILE A 362 9.49 -23.71 15.78
CA ILE A 362 10.42 -24.40 14.90
C ILE A 362 11.55 -23.45 14.58
N ASN A 363 12.80 -23.84 14.82
CA ASN A 363 13.94 -23.07 14.34
C ASN A 363 14.31 -23.50 12.91
N TYR A 364 14.63 -22.55 12.04
CA TYR A 364 15.04 -22.75 10.67
C TYR A 364 16.44 -22.19 10.41
N ARG A 365 17.13 -22.78 9.45
CA ARG A 365 18.37 -22.27 8.88
C ARG A 365 18.42 -22.65 7.41
N LYS A 366 18.54 -21.66 6.52
CA LYS A 366 18.51 -21.84 5.06
C LYS A 366 17.27 -22.64 4.61
N GLY A 367 16.10 -22.31 5.14
CA GLY A 367 14.83 -22.95 4.82
C GLY A 367 14.65 -24.38 5.37
N LYS A 368 15.60 -24.92 6.14
CA LYS A 368 15.50 -26.27 6.74
C LYS A 368 15.36 -26.18 8.25
N MET A 369 14.56 -27.06 8.85
CA MET A 369 14.45 -27.16 10.31
C MET A 369 15.83 -27.40 10.94
N HIS A 370 16.23 -26.57 11.90
CA HIS A 370 17.56 -26.58 12.48
C HIS A 370 17.55 -25.96 13.88
N GLY A 371 17.97 -26.71 14.89
CA GLY A 371 17.89 -26.33 16.30
C GLY A 371 16.63 -26.86 16.97
N ALA A 372 16.17 -26.16 18.00
CA ALA A 372 15.08 -26.64 18.85
C ALA A 372 13.74 -26.69 18.12
N TYR A 373 12.99 -27.75 18.39
CA TYR A 373 11.61 -27.95 17.96
C TYR A 373 10.73 -28.14 19.20
N ARG A 374 9.57 -27.48 19.22
CA ARG A 374 8.52 -27.72 20.21
C ARG A 374 7.15 -27.56 19.56
N GLU A 375 6.25 -28.47 19.87
CA GLU A 375 4.85 -28.43 19.48
C GLU A 375 4.01 -28.75 20.69
N ASP A 376 3.13 -27.83 21.09
CA ASP A 376 2.26 -27.97 22.27
C ASP A 376 0.82 -28.22 21.81
N ASN A 377 0.15 -29.21 22.39
CA ASN A 377 -1.28 -29.43 22.18
C ASN A 377 -2.10 -28.66 23.22
N ALA A 378 -2.70 -27.54 22.80
CA ALA A 378 -3.46 -26.70 23.72
C ALA A 378 -4.82 -27.29 24.15
N VAL A 379 -5.31 -28.35 23.48
CA VAL A 379 -6.67 -28.89 23.70
C VAL A 379 -6.68 -30.01 24.73
N VAL A 380 -5.85 -31.04 24.56
CA VAL A 380 -5.81 -32.22 25.45
C VAL A 380 -4.58 -32.24 26.36
N GLY A 381 -3.70 -31.24 26.25
CA GLY A 381 -2.40 -31.24 26.91
C GLY A 381 -1.42 -32.21 26.25
N GLY A 382 -0.14 -32.02 26.54
CA GLY A 382 0.96 -32.77 25.93
C GLY A 382 1.81 -31.94 24.98
N PHE A 383 2.96 -32.48 24.61
CA PHE A 383 3.92 -31.80 23.74
C PHE A 383 4.82 -32.78 23.01
N VAL A 384 5.42 -32.29 21.93
CA VAL A 384 6.57 -32.90 21.28
C VAL A 384 7.74 -31.92 21.35
N THR A 385 8.90 -32.37 21.81
CA THR A 385 10.13 -31.58 21.84
C THR A 385 11.30 -32.38 21.31
N GLY A 386 12.22 -31.69 20.64
CA GLY A 386 13.40 -32.32 20.06
C GLY A 386 14.31 -31.31 19.40
N GLN A 387 15.28 -31.84 18.63
CA GLN A 387 16.24 -31.03 17.89
C GLN A 387 16.30 -31.51 16.44
N TYR A 388 16.42 -30.56 15.53
CA TYR A 388 16.72 -30.82 14.12
C TYR A 388 18.14 -30.35 13.77
N HIS A 389 18.76 -31.03 12.82
CA HIS A 389 19.95 -30.56 12.13
C HIS A 389 19.69 -30.57 10.62
N LEU A 390 19.37 -29.40 10.05
CA LEU A 390 19.15 -29.21 8.61
C LEU A 390 18.12 -30.20 8.03
N GLY A 391 16.99 -30.35 8.71
CA GLY A 391 15.86 -31.21 8.32
C GLY A 391 15.88 -32.61 8.93
N VAL A 392 16.97 -33.01 9.60
CA VAL A 392 17.14 -34.35 10.18
C VAL A 392 16.88 -34.32 11.68
N LYS A 393 16.07 -35.23 12.22
CA LYS A 393 15.88 -35.37 13.68
C LYS A 393 17.19 -35.82 14.33
N VAL A 394 17.66 -35.12 15.35
CA VAL A 394 18.89 -35.48 16.07
C VAL A 394 18.68 -35.40 17.58
N GLY A 395 19.51 -36.11 18.34
CA GLY A 395 19.50 -36.02 19.80
C GLY A 395 18.25 -36.63 20.43
N LYS A 396 17.91 -36.16 21.63
CA LYS A 396 16.77 -36.65 22.40
C LYS A 396 15.47 -36.01 21.91
N TRP A 397 14.48 -36.85 21.65
CA TRP A 397 13.11 -36.48 21.34
C TRP A 397 12.18 -36.98 22.45
N VAL A 398 11.24 -36.14 22.84
CA VAL A 398 10.25 -36.46 23.88
C VAL A 398 8.86 -36.11 23.35
N THR A 399 7.98 -37.11 23.36
CA THR A 399 6.56 -36.95 23.04
C THR A 399 5.76 -37.30 24.30
N GLN A 400 5.01 -36.35 24.82
CA GLN A 400 4.10 -36.55 25.94
C GLN A 400 2.66 -36.45 25.45
N ASN A 401 1.89 -37.50 25.68
CA ASN A 401 0.44 -37.53 25.50
C ASN A 401 -0.25 -37.66 26.88
N ALA A 402 -1.57 -37.84 26.89
CA ALA A 402 -2.35 -37.99 28.13
C ALA A 402 -1.91 -39.20 28.97
N ASP A 403 -1.53 -40.31 28.33
CA ASP A 403 -1.31 -41.59 29.01
C ASP A 403 0.17 -41.99 29.13
N THR A 404 1.02 -41.51 28.20
CA THR A 404 2.42 -41.94 28.12
C THR A 404 3.38 -40.80 27.77
N THR A 405 4.63 -40.96 28.22
CA THR A 405 5.78 -40.19 27.77
C THR A 405 6.73 -41.11 27.01
N ARG A 406 6.91 -40.82 25.72
CA ARG A 406 7.81 -41.54 24.84
C ARG A 406 9.11 -40.76 24.65
N ASN A 407 10.25 -41.39 24.93
CA ASN A 407 11.58 -40.87 24.70
C ASN A 407 12.22 -41.61 23.53
N GLU A 408 12.92 -40.88 22.67
CA GLU A 408 13.71 -41.44 21.57
C GLU A 408 15.06 -40.74 21.48
N GLN A 409 16.07 -41.46 21.02
CA GLN A 409 17.40 -40.91 20.76
C GLN A 409 17.79 -41.14 19.30
N PHE A 410 18.21 -40.06 18.62
CA PHE A 410 18.64 -40.10 17.21
C PHE A 410 20.11 -39.70 17.06
N ASN A 411 20.81 -40.35 16.12
CA ASN A 411 22.15 -39.95 15.69
C ASN A 411 22.10 -38.76 14.70
N GLN A 412 23.27 -38.35 14.17
CA GLN A 412 23.38 -37.23 13.22
C GLN A 412 22.79 -37.54 11.84
N GLN A 413 22.51 -38.81 11.54
CA GLN A 413 21.90 -39.26 10.29
C GLN A 413 20.37 -39.40 10.40
N GLY A 414 19.78 -39.12 11.56
CA GLY A 414 18.33 -39.25 11.77
C GLY A 414 17.86 -40.65 12.11
N GLN A 415 18.78 -41.54 12.45
CA GLN A 415 18.49 -42.93 12.77
C GLN A 415 18.34 -43.11 14.28
N LEU A 416 17.39 -43.95 14.70
CA LEU A 416 17.28 -44.36 16.11
C LEU A 416 18.61 -44.97 16.56
N ASN A 417 19.20 -44.38 17.58
CA ASN A 417 20.52 -44.76 18.08
C ASN A 417 20.66 -44.36 19.56
N GLY A 418 20.47 -45.35 20.43
CA GLY A 418 20.34 -45.18 21.88
C GLY A 418 19.04 -45.80 22.37
N GLU A 419 18.61 -45.38 23.56
CA GLU A 419 17.38 -45.86 24.17
C GLU A 419 16.14 -45.21 23.54
N GLN A 420 15.12 -46.03 23.30
CA GLN A 420 13.74 -45.64 23.13
C GLN A 420 12.96 -46.21 24.30
N SER A 421 12.15 -45.37 24.95
CA SER A 421 11.30 -45.80 26.05
C SER A 421 9.92 -45.19 25.96
N GLU A 422 8.92 -45.92 26.41
CA GLU A 422 7.56 -45.42 26.62
C GLU A 422 7.16 -45.70 28.05
N ILE A 423 6.86 -44.63 28.78
CA ILE A 423 6.63 -44.64 30.22
C ILE A 423 5.20 -44.15 30.47
N ALA A 424 4.39 -44.95 31.14
CA ALA A 424 3.04 -44.57 31.55
C ALA A 424 3.07 -43.45 32.61
N THR A 425 1.95 -42.78 32.81
CA THR A 425 1.81 -41.69 33.80
C THR A 425 2.12 -42.09 35.25
N ASP A 426 1.98 -43.36 35.60
CA ASP A 426 2.33 -43.91 36.92
C ASP A 426 3.82 -44.28 37.06
N GLY A 427 4.63 -44.04 36.02
CA GLY A 427 6.06 -44.37 35.98
C GLY A 427 6.37 -45.77 35.46
N THR A 428 5.37 -46.58 35.11
CA THR A 428 5.59 -47.92 34.55
C THR A 428 6.24 -47.83 33.18
N VAL A 429 7.38 -48.49 32.98
CA VAL A 429 8.00 -48.64 31.67
C VAL A 429 7.22 -49.67 30.86
N MET A 430 6.43 -49.19 29.90
CA MET A 430 5.59 -50.02 29.03
C MET A 430 6.40 -50.62 27.89
N HIS A 431 7.37 -49.87 27.37
CA HIS A 431 8.29 -50.34 26.35
C HIS A 431 9.67 -49.75 26.58
N GLN A 432 10.71 -50.55 26.38
CA GLN A 432 12.11 -50.12 26.36
C GLN A 432 12.85 -50.91 25.29
N ALA A 433 13.55 -50.20 24.42
CA ALA A 433 14.34 -50.81 23.36
C ALA A 433 15.60 -49.97 23.11
N PHE A 434 16.75 -50.64 22.98
CA PHE A 434 17.99 -49.97 22.57
C PHE A 434 18.24 -50.20 21.09
N TYR A 435 18.67 -49.14 20.40
CA TYR A 435 18.95 -49.15 18.97
C TYR A 435 20.39 -48.76 18.68
N LYS A 436 20.96 -49.33 17.63
CA LYS A 436 22.21 -48.91 17.01
C LYS A 436 21.98 -48.79 15.51
N ASN A 437 21.93 -47.56 15.00
CA ASN A 437 21.60 -47.25 13.60
C ASN A 437 20.33 -48.00 13.12
N GLU A 438 19.20 -47.74 13.78
CA GLU A 438 17.85 -48.30 13.51
C GLU A 438 17.65 -49.78 13.82
N LYS A 439 18.72 -50.52 14.14
CA LYS A 439 18.62 -51.94 14.52
C LYS A 439 18.59 -52.10 16.02
N LEU A 440 17.70 -52.97 16.52
CA LEU A 440 17.66 -53.34 17.94
C LEU A 440 19.01 -53.91 18.39
N HIS A 441 19.56 -53.35 19.45
CA HIS A 441 20.89 -53.67 19.96
C HIS A 441 21.00 -53.26 21.45
N GLY A 442 20.77 -54.22 22.35
CA GLY A 442 20.76 -54.03 23.79
C GLY A 442 19.51 -54.64 24.42
N ALA A 443 19.16 -54.17 25.62
CA ALA A 443 18.00 -54.65 26.36
C ALA A 443 16.69 -54.35 25.62
N TYR A 444 15.71 -55.22 25.81
CA TYR A 444 14.36 -55.06 25.29
C TYR A 444 13.34 -55.46 26.35
N LEU A 445 12.29 -54.66 26.46
CA LEU A 445 11.15 -54.90 27.34
C LEU A 445 9.88 -54.38 26.66
N GLN A 446 8.82 -55.16 26.67
CA GLN A 446 7.49 -54.80 26.20
C GLN A 446 6.44 -55.30 27.19
N ARG A 447 5.47 -54.43 27.50
CA ARG A 447 4.28 -54.74 28.28
C ARG A 447 3.02 -54.48 27.45
N GLY A 448 1.96 -55.21 27.76
CA GLY A 448 0.63 -54.93 27.23
C GLY A 448 0.00 -53.69 27.89
N PHE A 449 -1.15 -53.23 27.39
CA PHE A 449 -1.91 -52.13 28.02
C PHE A 449 -2.34 -52.43 29.46
N ASP A 450 -2.47 -53.71 29.80
CA ASP A 450 -2.72 -54.23 31.16
C ASP A 450 -1.48 -54.21 32.07
N LYS A 451 -0.35 -53.70 31.56
CA LYS A 451 0.96 -53.61 32.20
C LYS A 451 1.64 -54.95 32.47
N GLN A 452 1.07 -56.06 31.98
CA GLN A 452 1.69 -57.37 32.08
C GLN A 452 2.87 -57.50 31.12
N LEU A 453 3.88 -58.25 31.53
CA LEU A 453 5.10 -58.43 30.76
C LEU A 453 4.84 -59.33 29.56
N GLN A 454 4.97 -58.78 28.36
CA GLN A 454 4.81 -59.51 27.10
C GLN A 454 6.13 -60.05 26.57
N ALA A 455 7.20 -59.29 26.71
CA ALA A 455 8.51 -59.72 26.24
C ALA A 455 9.63 -59.04 27.01
N GLN A 456 10.69 -59.77 27.31
CA GLN A 456 11.92 -59.23 27.86
C GLN A 456 13.12 -60.03 27.38
N GLY A 457 14.19 -59.36 26.97
CA GLY A 457 15.42 -60.04 26.55
C GLY A 457 16.45 -59.07 26.02
N GLN A 458 17.36 -59.57 25.17
CA GLN A 458 18.39 -58.78 24.53
C GLN A 458 18.40 -58.98 23.02
N TYR A 459 18.64 -57.90 22.29
CA TYR A 459 18.93 -57.94 20.86
C TYR A 459 20.40 -57.64 20.59
N VAL A 460 20.95 -58.28 19.56
CA VAL A 460 22.24 -57.94 18.96
C VAL A 460 22.03 -57.79 17.46
N ASN A 461 22.14 -56.55 16.96
CA ASN A 461 22.07 -56.25 15.52
C ASN A 461 20.74 -56.71 14.86
N GLY A 462 19.63 -56.52 15.57
CA GLY A 462 18.28 -56.86 15.13
C GLY A 462 17.85 -58.30 15.45
N GLN A 463 18.74 -59.14 15.97
CA GLN A 463 18.45 -60.54 16.29
C GLN A 463 18.36 -60.76 17.80
N ARG A 464 17.38 -61.57 18.25
CA ARG A 464 17.27 -61.99 19.65
C ARG A 464 18.52 -62.78 20.05
N GLU A 465 19.08 -62.48 21.21
CA GLU A 465 20.28 -63.11 21.75
C GLU A 465 20.13 -63.31 23.28
N GLY A 466 20.65 -64.42 23.79
CA GLY A 466 20.70 -64.69 25.23
C GLY A 466 19.33 -65.08 25.80
N GLN A 467 19.13 -64.80 27.09
CA GLN A 467 17.90 -65.17 27.80
C GLN A 467 16.73 -64.29 27.38
N TRP A 468 15.60 -64.94 27.13
CA TRP A 468 14.35 -64.32 26.74
C TRP A 468 13.20 -64.82 27.58
N LEU A 469 12.29 -63.90 27.90
CA LEU A 469 10.97 -64.14 28.43
C LEU A 469 9.94 -63.65 27.41
N LEU A 470 8.95 -64.45 27.06
CA LEU A 470 7.94 -64.16 26.06
C LEU A 470 6.57 -64.65 26.53
N GLN A 471 5.57 -63.79 26.48
CA GLN A 471 4.19 -64.17 26.65
C GLN A 471 3.69 -64.88 25.40
N ASP A 472 3.01 -66.00 25.59
CA ASP A 472 2.33 -66.71 24.52
C ASP A 472 1.14 -65.90 23.99
N GLU A 473 1.21 -65.50 22.73
CA GLU A 473 0.16 -64.75 22.04
C GLU A 473 -1.05 -65.62 21.65
N SER A 474 -0.92 -66.96 21.70
CA SER A 474 -1.91 -67.92 21.20
C SER A 474 -2.89 -68.41 22.27
N SER A 475 -2.68 -68.07 23.54
CA SER A 475 -3.48 -68.59 24.65
C SER A 475 -4.55 -67.58 25.10
N TYR A 476 -5.80 -67.82 24.66
CA TYR A 476 -6.95 -66.98 25.02
C TYR A 476 -7.43 -67.13 26.47
N SER A 477 -7.04 -68.21 27.16
CA SER A 477 -7.57 -68.57 28.49
C SER A 477 -6.55 -68.55 29.62
N MET A 478 -5.24 -68.56 29.34
CA MET A 478 -4.19 -68.61 30.37
C MET A 478 -2.89 -67.94 29.90
N VAL A 479 -2.35 -67.03 30.70
CA VAL A 479 -1.04 -66.41 30.42
C VAL A 479 0.06 -67.46 30.57
N LYS A 480 0.74 -67.78 29.48
CA LYS A 480 1.97 -68.60 29.48
C LYS A 480 3.18 -67.68 29.24
N LEU A 481 4.16 -67.71 30.14
CA LEU A 481 5.43 -67.02 29.99
C LEU A 481 6.52 -68.01 29.65
N TRP A 482 6.89 -68.06 28.37
CA TRP A 482 8.00 -68.83 27.86
C TRP A 482 9.32 -68.19 28.27
N HIS A 483 10.23 -68.98 28.81
CA HIS A 483 11.59 -68.59 29.07
C HIS A 483 12.56 -69.54 28.36
N GLY A 484 13.62 -69.00 27.78
CA GLY A 484 14.62 -69.80 27.09
C GLY A 484 15.75 -68.93 26.57
N ASN A 485 16.59 -69.50 25.71
CA ASN A 485 17.70 -68.78 25.10
C ASN A 485 17.51 -68.63 23.60
N TYR A 486 17.93 -67.49 23.06
CA TYR A 486 18.14 -67.28 21.63
C TYR A 486 19.63 -67.22 21.30
N LYS A 487 19.99 -67.68 20.09
CA LYS A 487 21.28 -67.45 19.46
C LYS A 487 21.09 -67.00 18.03
N ALA A 488 21.58 -65.79 17.70
CA ALA A 488 21.43 -65.20 16.36
C ALA A 488 19.98 -65.23 15.83
N GLY A 489 19.00 -65.03 16.72
CA GLY A 489 17.58 -65.03 16.39
C GLY A 489 16.89 -66.40 16.39
N HIS A 490 17.62 -67.50 16.62
CA HIS A 490 17.07 -68.85 16.72
C HIS A 490 16.88 -69.28 18.18
N GLU A 491 15.78 -69.95 18.49
CA GLU A 491 15.54 -70.56 19.81
C GLU A 491 16.54 -71.69 20.02
N VAL A 492 17.26 -71.71 21.14
CA VAL A 492 18.27 -72.73 21.41
C VAL A 492 18.15 -73.27 22.82
N GLY A 493 18.40 -74.57 22.97
CA GLY A 493 18.37 -75.24 24.26
C GLY A 493 16.96 -75.40 24.83
N ASN A 494 16.88 -75.44 26.15
CA ASN A 494 15.65 -75.74 26.87
C ASN A 494 14.79 -74.48 26.97
N TRP A 495 13.56 -74.59 26.52
CA TRP A 495 12.51 -73.59 26.66
C TRP A 495 11.45 -74.13 27.60
N GLN A 496 11.00 -73.36 28.57
CA GLN A 496 9.88 -73.77 29.43
C GLN A 496 8.87 -72.64 29.56
N ALA A 497 7.61 -73.00 29.74
CA ALA A 497 6.51 -72.06 29.92
C ALA A 497 6.05 -72.13 31.36
N PHE A 498 5.84 -70.98 32.00
CA PHE A 498 5.24 -70.91 33.32
C PHE A 498 3.90 -70.18 33.30
N SER A 499 2.99 -70.53 34.22
CA SER A 499 1.81 -69.73 34.51
C SER A 499 2.20 -68.44 35.24
N ALA A 500 1.26 -67.48 35.35
CA ALA A 500 1.47 -66.28 36.15
C ALA A 500 1.82 -66.57 37.63
N ASN A 501 1.39 -67.73 38.15
CA ASN A 501 1.68 -68.20 39.51
C ASN A 501 2.98 -69.03 39.61
N GLY A 502 3.72 -69.19 38.51
CA GLY A 502 5.00 -69.90 38.47
C GLY A 502 4.92 -71.41 38.27
N HIS A 503 3.74 -71.96 37.94
CA HIS A 503 3.61 -73.40 37.67
C HIS A 503 4.12 -73.72 36.26
N LEU A 504 4.87 -74.82 36.10
CA LEU A 504 5.37 -75.26 34.79
C LEU A 504 4.18 -75.71 33.94
N LEU A 505 4.00 -75.08 32.77
CA LEU A 505 2.92 -75.33 31.81
C LEU A 505 3.39 -75.97 30.52
N GLY A 506 4.69 -75.89 30.22
CA GLY A 506 5.24 -76.51 29.03
C GLY A 506 6.75 -76.55 29.03
N GLN A 507 7.32 -77.45 28.26
CA GLN A 507 8.77 -77.58 28.07
C GLN A 507 9.06 -78.04 26.65
N MET A 508 10.05 -77.42 26.01
CA MET A 508 10.50 -77.67 24.65
C MET A 508 12.04 -77.67 24.61
N GLN A 509 12.62 -78.34 23.61
CA GLN A 509 14.06 -78.44 23.45
C GLN A 509 14.45 -78.12 22.01
N TYR A 510 15.31 -77.12 21.82
CA TYR A 510 15.80 -76.73 20.50
C TYR A 510 17.29 -77.03 20.35
N ASP A 511 17.71 -77.37 19.12
CA ASP A 511 19.11 -77.50 18.77
C ASP A 511 19.77 -76.13 18.46
N LYS A 512 21.02 -76.16 17.99
CA LYS A 512 21.79 -74.93 17.67
C LYS A 512 21.30 -74.21 16.41
N LYS A 513 20.43 -74.83 15.61
CA LYS A 513 19.86 -74.26 14.37
C LYS A 513 18.45 -73.71 14.57
N GLY A 514 17.90 -73.81 15.78
CA GLY A 514 16.52 -73.41 16.04
C GLY A 514 15.49 -74.46 15.65
N GLN A 515 15.89 -75.73 15.55
CA GLN A 515 14.97 -76.82 15.26
C GLN A 515 14.56 -77.48 16.56
N LEU A 516 13.26 -77.65 16.77
CA LEU A 516 12.67 -78.38 17.88
C LEU A 516 13.05 -79.86 17.75
N GLN A 517 13.62 -80.41 18.83
CA GLN A 517 14.15 -81.77 18.91
C GLN A 517 13.64 -82.47 20.18
N GLY A 518 13.48 -83.79 20.12
CA GLY A 518 13.16 -84.60 21.28
C GLY A 518 11.76 -84.35 21.83
N LYS A 519 11.60 -84.51 23.15
CA LYS A 519 10.29 -84.44 23.79
C LYS A 519 9.89 -83.02 24.15
N SER A 520 8.69 -82.63 23.71
CA SER A 520 7.95 -81.48 24.22
C SER A 520 6.88 -81.96 25.20
N TYR A 521 6.60 -81.16 26.22
CA TYR A 521 5.62 -81.45 27.26
C TYR A 521 4.70 -80.27 27.45
N SER A 522 3.42 -80.53 27.75
CA SER A 522 2.45 -79.54 28.23
C SER A 522 1.81 -80.04 29.51
N PHE A 523 1.61 -79.15 30.48
CA PHE A 523 1.08 -79.46 31.81
C PHE A 523 -0.12 -78.55 32.14
N ASN A 524 -1.02 -79.04 33.00
CA ASN A 524 -2.03 -78.22 33.66
C ASN A 524 -1.42 -77.45 34.85
N GLU A 525 -2.11 -76.43 35.35
CA GLU A 525 -1.62 -75.67 36.53
C GLU A 525 -1.47 -76.51 37.79
N ASP A 526 -2.18 -77.62 37.93
CA ASP A 526 -2.03 -78.55 39.06
C ASP A 526 -0.79 -79.47 38.93
N GLY A 527 -0.02 -79.32 37.85
CA GLY A 527 1.17 -80.10 37.54
C GLY A 527 0.89 -81.43 36.83
N SER A 528 -0.38 -81.77 36.57
CA SER A 528 -0.71 -82.96 35.79
C SER A 528 -0.27 -82.81 34.33
N LEU A 529 0.34 -83.86 33.77
CA LEU A 529 0.74 -83.89 32.37
C LEU A 529 -0.52 -83.87 31.49
N LEU A 530 -0.56 -82.97 30.52
CA LEU A 530 -1.65 -82.82 29.55
C LEU A 530 -1.30 -83.48 28.22
N GLN A 531 -0.06 -83.28 27.77
CA GLN A 531 0.40 -83.72 26.46
C GLN A 531 1.92 -83.95 26.47
N SER A 532 2.38 -84.96 25.75
CA SER A 532 3.79 -85.10 25.38
C SER A 532 3.93 -85.43 23.90
N ASP A 533 4.90 -84.80 23.25
CA ASP A 533 5.14 -84.89 21.81
C ASP A 533 6.61 -85.20 21.56
N GLU A 534 6.93 -86.03 20.57
CA GLU A 534 8.31 -86.26 20.12
C GLU A 534 8.55 -85.58 18.76
N TYR A 535 9.62 -84.79 18.66
CA TYR A 535 10.01 -84.02 17.49
C TYR A 535 11.41 -84.40 16.97
N LEU A 536 11.59 -84.34 15.65
CA LEU A 536 12.87 -84.36 14.97
C LEU A 536 12.84 -83.28 13.89
N ASP A 537 13.79 -82.34 13.92
CA ASP A 537 13.92 -81.25 12.93
C ASP A 537 12.60 -80.46 12.70
N ASN A 538 11.93 -80.04 13.79
CA ASN A 538 10.61 -79.37 13.80
C ASN A 538 9.40 -80.23 13.38
N GLN A 539 9.58 -81.50 13.03
CA GLN A 539 8.47 -82.38 12.63
C GLN A 539 8.15 -83.38 13.75
N LEU A 540 6.86 -83.63 13.99
CA LEU A 540 6.44 -84.74 14.85
C LEU A 540 7.07 -86.04 14.33
N HIS A 541 7.84 -86.71 15.18
CA HIS A 541 8.59 -87.91 14.85
C HIS A 541 8.76 -88.75 16.13
N GLY A 542 7.92 -89.78 16.26
CA GLY A 542 7.80 -90.57 17.48
C GLY A 542 6.37 -90.60 18.00
N ARG A 543 6.18 -90.46 19.32
CA ARG A 543 4.86 -90.50 19.98
C ARG A 543 4.30 -89.10 20.29
N LEU A 544 3.01 -88.91 20.02
CA LEU A 544 2.15 -87.87 20.56
C LEU A 544 1.18 -88.53 21.53
N VAL A 545 1.19 -88.14 22.80
CA VAL A 545 0.36 -88.74 23.84
C VAL A 545 -0.43 -87.65 24.56
N TYR A 546 -1.74 -87.81 24.64
CA TYR A 546 -2.61 -86.98 25.46
C TYR A 546 -2.93 -87.71 26.77
N TYR A 547 -3.02 -86.95 27.86
CA TYR A 547 -3.21 -87.49 29.20
C TYR A 547 -4.48 -86.91 29.83
N VAL A 548 -5.22 -87.75 30.55
CA VAL A 548 -6.37 -87.35 31.37
C VAL A 548 -6.18 -87.94 32.76
N ASN A 549 -6.19 -87.10 33.80
CA ASN A 549 -5.93 -87.51 35.19
C ASN A 549 -4.61 -88.26 35.41
N GLY A 550 -3.58 -87.96 34.60
CA GLY A 550 -2.26 -88.56 34.69
C GLY A 550 -2.07 -89.86 33.90
N GLU A 551 -3.12 -90.42 33.32
CA GLU A 551 -3.05 -91.63 32.49
C GLU A 551 -3.14 -91.28 30.99
N PRO A 552 -2.42 -92.00 30.10
CA PRO A 552 -2.56 -91.85 28.65
C PRO A 552 -4.01 -92.09 28.21
N SER A 553 -4.63 -91.09 27.60
CA SER A 553 -5.99 -91.14 27.05
C SER A 553 -5.98 -91.49 25.56
N SER A 554 -5.01 -90.98 24.81
CA SER A 554 -4.74 -91.34 23.42
C SER A 554 -3.26 -91.25 23.11
N GLU A 555 -2.76 -92.16 22.26
CA GLU A 555 -1.41 -92.15 21.71
C GLU A 555 -1.53 -92.12 20.19
N TYR A 556 -0.65 -91.39 19.53
CA TYR A 556 -0.53 -91.34 18.08
C TYR A 556 0.95 -91.47 17.74
N ARG A 557 1.27 -92.16 16.64
CA ARG A 557 2.65 -92.28 16.16
C ARG A 557 2.84 -91.52 14.87
N TYR A 558 3.95 -90.80 14.80
CA TYR A 558 4.32 -89.97 13.67
C TYR A 558 5.71 -90.33 13.15
N GLN A 559 5.90 -90.20 11.83
CA GLN A 559 7.20 -90.22 11.20
C GLN A 559 7.28 -89.06 10.20
N ASN A 560 8.22 -88.14 10.43
CA ASN A 560 8.45 -86.96 9.58
C ASN A 560 7.17 -86.12 9.35
N GLY A 561 6.41 -85.91 10.43
CA GLY A 561 5.17 -85.13 10.43
C GLY A 561 3.93 -85.88 9.91
N GLN A 562 4.06 -87.12 9.44
CA GLN A 562 2.92 -87.93 9.01
C GLN A 562 2.52 -88.94 10.07
N MET A 563 1.23 -89.00 10.40
CA MET A 563 0.67 -89.99 11.31
C MET A 563 0.74 -91.38 10.66
N ILE A 564 1.31 -92.34 11.38
CA ILE A 564 1.51 -93.72 10.92
C ILE A 564 0.66 -94.73 11.71
N SER A 565 0.21 -94.39 12.92
CA SER A 565 -0.78 -95.17 13.68
C SER A 565 -1.46 -94.33 14.77
N GLU A 566 -2.68 -94.74 15.15
CA GLU A 566 -3.41 -94.34 16.36
C GLU A 566 -3.41 -95.53 17.33
#